data_AF-A0A8T5RPN7-F1
#
_entry.id   AF-A0A8T5RPN7-F1
#
_cell.length_a   1.000
_cell.length_b   1.000
_cell.length_c   1.000
_cell.angle_alpha   90.00
_cell.angle_beta   90.00
_cell.angle_gamma   90.00
#
_symmetry.space_group_name_H-M   'P 1'
#
loop_
_entity.id
_entity.type
_entity.pdbx_description
1 polymer ?
#
loop_
_entity_poly.entity_id
_entity_poly.type
_entity_poly.pdbx_seq_one_letter_code
_entity_poly.pdbx_strand_id
1 'polypeptide(L)'
;GFGGHPLYHQKILRCHVAESYIFISHDGLIHYPCKIHPIMSFNALEHPISTIYKSTDVREIMKNHDNYDFCNNCRLGCAIASSIPTRWKTVYAKYVKGFLDGNLR
;
A
#
# COMPACT_ATOMS: atom_id res chain seq x y z
N GLY A 1 -9.26 -1.67 7.28
CA GLY A 1 -8.54 -2.28 8.41
C GLY A 1 -8.41 -3.79 8.27
N PHE A 2 -7.24 -4.31 8.64
CA PHE A 2 -6.89 -5.74 8.72
C PHE A 2 -7.98 -6.54 9.42
N GLY A 3 -8.41 -7.60 8.75
CA GLY A 3 -9.61 -8.36 9.07
C GLY A 3 -9.87 -8.51 10.57
N GLY A 4 -10.92 -7.84 11.03
CA GLY A 4 -11.78 -8.23 12.15
C GLY A 4 -11.19 -8.46 13.56
N HIS A 5 -9.88 -8.34 13.80
CA HIS A 5 -9.25 -8.59 15.11
C HIS A 5 -8.94 -7.27 15.88
N PRO A 6 -8.87 -7.30 17.22
CA PRO A 6 -9.10 -6.13 18.07
C PRO A 6 -8.15 -4.96 17.80
N LEU A 7 -8.69 -3.75 17.90
CA LEU A 7 -8.11 -2.43 17.59
C LEU A 7 -6.72 -2.13 18.19
N TYR A 8 -6.22 -2.97 19.11
CA TYR A 8 -4.98 -2.73 19.87
C TYR A 8 -3.70 -2.77 19.01
N HIS A 9 -3.63 -3.60 17.97
CA HIS A 9 -2.41 -3.73 17.15
C HIS A 9 -2.51 -3.12 15.74
N GLN A 10 -3.66 -2.55 15.36
CA GLN A 10 -3.83 -1.93 14.05
C GLN A 10 -2.89 -0.75 13.79
N LYS A 11 -2.45 -0.04 14.85
CA LYS A 11 -1.45 1.02 14.73
C LYS A 11 -0.05 0.50 14.37
N ILE A 12 0.27 -0.76 14.68
CA ILE A 12 1.60 -1.35 14.48
C ILE A 12 1.76 -1.84 13.03
N LEU A 13 0.68 -2.29 12.40
CA LEU A 13 0.70 -2.89 11.07
C LEU A 13 -0.04 -2.04 10.03
N ARG A 14 0.16 -0.71 10.00
CA ARG A 14 -0.48 0.13 8.97
C ARG A 14 0.02 -0.15 7.56
N CYS A 15 -0.86 0.04 6.57
CA CYS A 15 -0.45 0.01 5.17
C CYS A 15 0.29 1.30 4.78
N HIS A 16 1.60 1.20 4.53
CA HIS A 16 2.43 2.31 4.04
C HIS A 16 2.72 2.22 2.54
N VAL A 17 1.87 1.51 1.77
CA VAL A 17 2.11 1.29 0.34
C VAL A 17 2.13 2.60 -0.44
N ALA A 18 1.14 3.47 -0.20
CA ALA A 18 1.05 4.79 -0.83
C ALA A 18 2.32 5.64 -0.61
N GLU A 19 2.94 5.51 0.56
CA GLU A 19 4.15 6.27 0.90
C GLU A 19 5.41 5.66 0.30
N SER A 20 5.45 4.33 0.20
CA SER A 20 6.68 3.59 -0.07
C SER A 20 6.81 3.15 -1.53
N TYR A 21 5.72 3.06 -2.28
CA TYR A 21 5.70 2.42 -3.60
C TYR A 21 4.83 3.14 -4.61
N ILE A 22 5.25 3.02 -5.87
CA ILE A 22 4.50 3.40 -7.07
C ILE A 22 4.34 2.15 -7.92
N PHE A 23 3.14 1.88 -8.40
CA PHE A 23 2.90 0.78 -9.33
C PHE A 23 2.80 1.35 -10.73
N ILE A 24 3.81 1.06 -11.56
CA ILE A 24 3.83 1.45 -12.97
C ILE A 24 3.53 0.20 -13.80
N SER A 25 2.51 0.28 -14.64
CA SER A 25 2.13 -0.74 -15.61
C SER A 25 3.06 -0.71 -16.83
N HIS A 26 3.04 -1.78 -17.62
CA HIS A 26 3.90 -1.95 -18.80
C HIS A 26 3.66 -0.88 -19.89
N ASP A 27 2.47 -0.28 -19.90
CA ASP A 27 2.05 0.81 -20.78
C ASP A 27 2.45 2.21 -20.24
N GLY A 28 3.17 2.26 -19.12
CA GLY A 28 3.60 3.51 -18.49
C GLY A 28 2.54 4.16 -17.61
N LEU A 29 1.38 3.53 -17.41
CA LEU A 29 0.34 4.06 -16.52
C LEU A 29 0.68 3.76 -15.05
N ILE A 30 0.64 4.78 -14.22
CA ILE A 30 0.79 4.69 -12.78
C ILE A 30 -0.57 4.45 -12.16
N HIS A 31 -0.69 3.45 -11.30
CA HIS A 31 -1.87 3.19 -10.48
C HIS A 31 -1.58 3.52 -9.01
N TYR A 32 -2.34 4.46 -8.44
CA TYR A 32 -2.05 4.99 -7.11
C TYR A 32 -3.32 5.11 -6.25
N PRO A 33 -3.27 4.81 -4.93
CA PRO A 33 -2.13 4.34 -4.14
C PRO A 33 -1.85 2.83 -4.27
N CYS A 34 -2.69 2.11 -4.99
CA CYS A 34 -2.68 0.65 -5.06
C CYS A 34 -2.97 0.19 -6.49
N LYS A 35 -2.30 -0.89 -6.92
CA LYS A 35 -2.56 -1.53 -8.22
C LYS A 35 -3.99 -2.12 -8.34
N ILE A 36 -4.55 -2.64 -7.24
CA ILE A 36 -5.83 -3.37 -7.27
C ILE A 36 -7.03 -2.42 -7.20
N HIS A 37 -6.89 -1.35 -6.40
CA HIS A 37 -7.90 -0.31 -6.24
C HIS A 37 -7.24 1.07 -6.37
N PRO A 38 -6.93 1.52 -7.61
CA PRO A 38 -6.40 2.85 -7.81
C PRO A 38 -7.49 3.90 -7.56
N ILE A 39 -7.15 4.92 -6.80
CA ILE A 39 -7.95 6.14 -6.65
C ILE A 39 -7.70 7.06 -7.84
N MET A 40 -6.46 7.05 -8.34
CA MET A 40 -5.99 7.91 -9.42
C MET A 40 -5.02 7.11 -10.29
N SER A 41 -4.99 7.49 -11.57
CA SER A 41 -4.02 6.97 -12.53
C SER A 41 -3.38 8.11 -13.29
N PHE A 42 -2.08 7.97 -13.59
CA PHE A 42 -1.29 9.00 -14.26
C PHE A 42 -0.43 8.39 -15.34
N ASN A 43 -0.24 9.07 -16.46
CA ASN A 43 0.72 8.64 -17.46
C ASN A 43 2.14 9.08 -17.06
N ALA A 44 3.03 8.13 -16.77
CA ALA A 44 4.42 8.41 -16.41
C ALA A 44 5.24 9.02 -17.57
N LEU A 45 4.75 8.90 -18.80
CA LEU A 45 5.40 9.45 -19.99
C LEU A 45 5.05 10.92 -20.23
N GLU A 46 3.94 11.40 -19.66
CA GLU A 46 3.48 12.79 -19.82
C GLU A 46 3.91 13.69 -18.65
N HIS A 47 4.11 13.10 -17.46
CA HIS A 47 4.42 13.85 -16.25
C HIS A 47 5.59 13.23 -15.48
N PRO A 48 6.58 14.04 -15.06
CA PRO A 48 7.64 13.57 -14.19
C PRO A 48 7.08 13.00 -12.89
N ILE A 49 7.56 11.82 -12.49
CA ILE A 49 7.15 11.14 -11.26
C ILE A 49 7.30 12.05 -10.03
N SER A 50 8.35 12.88 -10.00
CA SER A 50 8.62 13.84 -8.94
C SER A 50 7.54 14.91 -8.80
N THR A 51 6.90 15.31 -9.90
CA THR A 51 5.78 16.25 -9.90
C THR A 51 4.53 15.57 -9.37
N ILE A 52 4.26 14.34 -9.81
CA ILE A 52 3.12 13.53 -9.33
C ILE A 52 3.21 13.35 -7.80
N TYR A 53 4.39 12.98 -7.28
CA TYR A 53 4.62 12.79 -5.83
C TYR A 53 4.41 14.03 -4.98
N LYS A 54 4.67 15.21 -5.56
CA LYS A 54 4.52 16.49 -4.87
C LYS A 54 3.12 17.07 -5.00
N SER A 55 2.25 16.48 -5.83
CA SER A 55 0.89 16.94 -6.01
C SER A 55 0.10 16.87 -4.70
N THR A 56 -0.83 17.80 -4.52
CA THR A 56 -1.67 17.90 -3.32
C THR A 56 -2.44 16.61 -3.09
N ASP A 57 -3.02 16.05 -4.15
CA ASP A 57 -3.92 14.91 -4.09
C ASP A 57 -3.17 13.64 -3.72
N VAL A 58 -1.98 13.44 -4.29
CA VAL A 58 -1.10 12.31 -3.93
C VAL A 58 -0.68 12.42 -2.46
N ARG A 59 -0.30 13.62 -1.99
CA ARG A 59 0.08 13.85 -0.59
C ARG A 59 -1.08 13.64 0.38
N GLU A 60 -2.30 13.97 -0.01
CA GLU A 60 -3.49 13.72 0.79
C GLU A 60 -3.75 12.21 0.91
N ILE A 61 -3.65 11.48 -0.20
CA ILE A 61 -3.76 10.02 -0.20
C ILE A 61 -2.68 9.36 0.65
N MET A 62 -1.43 9.85 0.60
CA MET A 62 -0.35 9.35 1.47
C MET A 62 -0.74 9.45 2.95
N LYS A 63 -1.25 10.62 3.37
CA LYS A 63 -1.66 10.88 4.76
C LYS A 63 -2.84 10.02 5.21
N ASN A 64 -3.72 9.65 4.28
CA ASN A 64 -4.89 8.84 4.57
C ASN A 64 -4.57 7.34 4.74
N HIS A 65 -3.37 6.87 4.36
CA HIS A 65 -2.92 5.49 4.53
C HIS A 65 -3.98 4.44 4.16
N ASP A 66 -4.43 3.62 5.12
CA ASP A 66 -5.42 2.57 5.00
C ASP A 66 -6.82 2.96 5.49
N ASN A 67 -7.12 4.26 5.61
CA ASN A 67 -8.43 4.76 6.02
C ASN A 67 -9.49 4.73 4.90
N TYR A 68 -9.14 4.27 3.69
CA TYR A 68 -10.07 4.11 2.60
C TYR A 68 -10.98 2.88 2.80
N ASP A 69 -12.23 2.96 2.34
CA ASP A 69 -13.19 1.85 2.49
C ASP A 69 -12.72 0.56 1.82
N PHE A 70 -12.07 0.65 0.66
CA PHE A 70 -11.50 -0.52 -0.02
C PHE A 70 -10.33 -1.17 0.74
N CYS A 71 -9.76 -0.49 1.74
CA CYS A 71 -8.75 -1.05 2.63
C CYS A 71 -9.38 -1.87 3.77
N ASN A 72 -10.71 -1.84 3.94
CA ASN A 72 -11.41 -2.71 4.87
C ASN A 72 -11.38 -4.15 4.35
N ASN A 73 -10.83 -5.07 5.16
CA ASN A 73 -10.58 -6.47 4.81
C ASN A 73 -9.60 -6.69 3.64
N CYS A 74 -8.86 -5.67 3.22
CA CYS A 74 -7.77 -5.85 2.27
C CYS A 74 -6.70 -6.75 2.88
N ARG A 75 -6.40 -7.89 2.22
CA ARG A 75 -5.40 -8.87 2.68
C ARG A 75 -3.96 -8.43 2.40
N LEU A 76 -3.74 -7.14 2.15
CA LEU A 76 -2.44 -6.55 1.83
C LEU A 76 -1.72 -7.13 0.60
N GLY A 77 -2.35 -7.92 -0.27
CA GLY A 77 -1.68 -8.60 -1.39
C GLY A 77 -0.72 -7.71 -2.21
N CYS A 78 -1.11 -6.46 -2.43
CA CYS A 78 -0.28 -5.43 -3.07
C CYS A 78 0.92 -4.97 -2.23
N ALA A 79 0.76 -4.81 -0.90
CA ALA A 79 1.85 -4.52 0.02
C ALA A 79 2.83 -5.71 0.14
N ILE A 80 2.32 -6.95 0.04
CA ILE A 80 3.12 -8.18 -0.02
C ILE A 80 3.95 -8.18 -1.27
N ALA A 81 3.29 -8.10 -2.43
CA ALA A 81 3.91 -8.10 -3.73
C ALA A 81 4.93 -6.96 -3.89
N SER A 82 4.61 -5.75 -3.41
CA SER A 82 5.54 -4.61 -3.46
C SER A 82 6.73 -4.76 -2.51
N SER A 83 6.61 -5.58 -1.47
CA SER A 83 7.67 -5.85 -0.50
C SER A 83 8.54 -7.07 -0.83
N ILE A 84 8.27 -7.79 -1.92
CA ILE A 84 9.11 -8.91 -2.38
C ILE A 84 10.60 -8.52 -2.61
N PRO A 85 10.96 -7.28 -3.02
CA PRO A 85 12.35 -6.84 -3.01
C PRO A 85 12.88 -6.37 -1.63
N THR A 86 12.08 -6.40 -0.56
CA THR A 86 12.52 -5.96 0.79
C THR A 86 13.26 -7.06 1.55
N ARG A 87 14.17 -6.66 2.46
CA ARG A 87 14.97 -7.59 3.28
C ARG A 87 14.06 -8.60 4.00
N TRP A 88 14.51 -9.85 4.12
CA TRP A 88 13.78 -10.97 4.75
C TRP A 88 13.15 -10.64 6.12
N LYS A 89 13.80 -9.79 6.92
CA LYS A 89 13.27 -9.30 8.20
C LYS A 89 11.90 -8.58 8.07
N THR A 90 11.69 -7.83 6.99
CA THR A 90 10.46 -7.08 6.72
C THR A 90 9.35 -8.03 6.28
N VAL A 91 9.68 -8.99 5.42
CA VAL A 91 8.77 -10.06 4.99
C VAL A 91 8.35 -10.92 6.20
N TYR A 92 9.30 -11.33 7.03
CA TYR A 92 9.05 -12.11 8.24
C TYR A 92 8.15 -11.36 9.22
N ALA A 93 8.48 -10.11 9.58
CA ALA A 93 7.70 -9.34 10.55
C ALA A 93 6.27 -9.07 10.06
N LYS A 94 6.09 -8.82 8.76
CA LYS A 94 4.82 -8.40 8.22
C LYS A 94 3.91 -9.58 7.85
N TYR A 95 4.45 -10.70 7.36
CA TYR A 95 3.66 -11.81 6.83
C TYR A 95 3.75 -13.08 7.64
N VAL A 96 4.95 -13.49 8.07
CA VAL A 96 5.11 -14.74 8.84
C VAL A 96 4.65 -14.53 10.27
N LYS A 97 5.20 -13.51 10.94
CA LYS A 97 4.78 -13.13 12.29
C LYS A 97 3.32 -12.66 12.27
N GLY A 98 2.92 -11.85 11.29
CA GLY A 98 1.52 -11.42 11.13
C GLY A 98 0.54 -12.58 10.97
N PHE A 99 0.90 -13.63 10.22
CA PHE A 99 0.08 -14.84 10.06
C PHE A 99 0.05 -15.68 11.34
N LEU A 100 1.20 -15.92 11.98
CA LEU A 100 1.29 -16.68 13.24
C LEU A 100 0.54 -15.99 14.39
N ASP A 101 0.57 -14.67 14.43
CA ASP A 101 -0.14 -13.84 15.42
C ASP A 101 -1.64 -13.69 15.08
N GLY A 102 -2.14 -14.33 14.01
CA GLY A 102 -3.55 -14.31 13.60
C GLY A 102 -4.03 -13.02 12.94
N ASN A 103 -3.11 -12.11 12.59
CA ASN A 103 -3.39 -10.81 12.00
C ASN A 103 -3.53 -10.84 10.46
N LEU A 104 -3.19 -11.98 9.83
CA LEU A 104 -3.37 -12.24 8.40
C LEU A 104 -4.08 -13.59 8.23
N ARG A 105 -5.27 -13.59 7.61
CA ARG A 105 -6.02 -14.80 7.22
C ARG A 105 -5.89 -15.11 5.73
#